data_AF-A0A4R2KQU8-F1
#
_entry.id   AF-A0A4R2KQU8-F1
#
_cell.length_a   1.000
_cell.length_b   1.000
_cell.length_c   1.000
_cell.angle_alpha   90.00
_cell.angle_beta   90.00
_cell.angle_gamma   90.00
#
_symmetry.space_group_name_H-M   'P 1'
#
loop_
_entity.id
_entity.type
_entity.pdbx_description
1 polymer ?
#
loop_
_entity_poly.entity_id
_entity_poly.type
_entity_poly.pdbx_seq_one_letter_code
_entity_poly.pdbx_strand_id
1 'polypeptide(L)'
;MPQEGDSVGLYIKGIDEREAYVKRVNRLDGEENPKVQDPEVKYYGTIHGKEMKLGPKELSFSTVENVLYIKMMDETGIEVMSDNDIHIKTEKNFYAECETMEIESKDKIILATKSSSLIVDEVVHING
;
A
#
# COMPACT_ATOMS: atom_id res chain seq x y z
N MET A 1 3.33 -6.14 17.42
CA MET A 1 3.41 -6.42 18.88
C MET A 1 2.07 -6.96 19.32
N PRO A 2 2.04 -7.95 20.25
CA PRO A 2 0.80 -8.38 20.88
C PRO A 2 0.08 -7.19 21.53
N GLN A 3 -1.24 -7.27 21.62
CA GLN A 3 -2.09 -6.30 22.29
C GLN A 3 -2.57 -6.84 23.64
N GLU A 4 -3.02 -5.93 24.50
CA GLU A 4 -3.69 -6.34 25.73
C GLU A 4 -4.92 -7.17 25.39
N GLY A 5 -5.03 -8.35 26.00
CA GLY A 5 -6.09 -9.33 25.70
C GLY A 5 -5.70 -10.39 24.67
N ASP A 6 -4.58 -10.24 23.95
CA ASP A 6 -4.15 -11.27 23.00
C ASP A 6 -3.77 -12.58 23.70
N SER A 7 -4.21 -13.69 23.12
CA SER A 7 -3.70 -15.01 23.49
C SER A 7 -2.29 -15.19 22.95
N VAL A 8 -1.34 -15.54 23.82
CA VAL A 8 0.08 -15.69 23.45
C VAL A 8 0.62 -17.06 23.80
N GLY A 9 1.62 -17.51 23.04
CA GLY A 9 2.44 -18.66 23.40
C GLY A 9 3.64 -18.21 24.23
N LEU A 10 3.62 -18.52 25.52
CA LEU A 10 4.76 -18.32 26.42
C LEU A 10 5.77 -19.46 26.26
N TYR A 11 7.06 -19.16 26.34
CA TYR A 11 8.13 -20.15 26.40
C TYR A 11 9.06 -19.86 27.57
N ILE A 12 9.44 -20.90 28.31
CA ILE A 12 10.40 -20.83 29.42
C ILE A 12 11.61 -21.65 29.02
N LYS A 13 12.80 -21.03 29.04
CA LYS A 13 14.05 -21.65 28.56
C LYS A 13 14.59 -22.75 29.50
N GLY A 14 14.04 -22.84 30.71
CA GLY A 14 14.41 -23.83 31.73
C GLY A 14 13.33 -23.96 32.81
N ILE A 15 13.73 -24.05 34.07
CA ILE A 15 12.82 -24.13 35.22
C ILE A 15 12.56 -22.78 35.91
N ASP A 16 13.35 -21.74 35.59
CA ASP A 16 13.17 -20.40 36.16
C ASP A 16 12.11 -19.64 35.36
N GLU A 17 10.93 -19.44 35.94
CA GLU A 17 9.81 -18.73 35.32
C GLU A 17 10.15 -17.28 34.95
N ARG A 18 11.17 -16.69 35.58
CA ARG A 18 11.64 -15.33 35.25
C ARG A 18 12.34 -15.26 33.89
N GLU A 19 12.73 -16.40 33.32
CA GLU A 19 13.28 -16.50 31.96
C GLU A 19 12.20 -16.65 30.88
N ALA A 20 10.92 -16.53 31.24
CA ALA A 20 9.82 -16.66 30.30
C ALA A 20 9.80 -15.50 29.28
N TYR A 21 9.49 -15.83 28.03
CA TYR A 21 9.25 -14.83 26.99
C TYR A 21 8.14 -15.26 26.02
N VAL A 22 7.51 -14.27 25.38
CA VAL A 22 6.47 -14.49 24.39
C VAL A 22 7.10 -14.93 23.07
N LYS A 23 6.71 -16.12 22.57
CA LYS A 23 7.22 -16.68 21.31
C LYS A 23 6.33 -16.37 20.12
N ARG A 24 5.01 -16.26 20.33
CA ARG A 24 4.01 -16.02 19.28
C ARG A 24 2.71 -15.44 19.84
N VAL A 25 1.94 -14.82 18.97
CA VAL A 25 0.52 -14.51 19.21
C VAL A 25 -0.33 -15.60 18.55
N ASN A 26 -1.33 -16.10 19.26
CA ASN A 26 -2.27 -17.08 18.74
C ASN A 26 -3.49 -16.33 18.19
N ARG A 27 -3.82 -16.58 16.92
CA ARG A 27 -5.11 -16.19 16.37
C ARG A 27 -6.15 -17.22 16.77
N LEU A 28 -7.18 -16.77 17.48
CA LEU A 28 -8.28 -17.63 17.96
C LEU A 28 -9.50 -17.56 17.04
N ASP A 29 -9.53 -16.59 16.13
CA ASP A 29 -10.59 -16.32 15.16
C ASP A 29 -10.39 -17.09 13.84
N GLY A 30 -9.48 -18.08 13.83
CA GLY A 30 -9.04 -18.75 12.61
C GLY A 30 -10.20 -19.26 11.76
N GLU A 31 -11.17 -19.94 12.35
CA GLU A 31 -12.32 -20.55 11.67
C GLU A 31 -13.29 -19.53 11.03
N GLU A 32 -13.43 -18.35 11.64
CA GLU A 32 -14.37 -17.30 11.19
C GLU A 32 -13.67 -16.18 10.40
N ASN A 33 -12.33 -16.12 10.43
CA ASN A 33 -11.57 -15.05 9.81
C ASN A 33 -11.21 -15.39 8.35
N PRO A 34 -11.87 -14.77 7.35
CA PRO A 34 -11.63 -15.09 5.94
C PRO A 34 -10.21 -14.80 5.47
N LYS A 35 -9.45 -13.95 6.18
CA LYS A 35 -8.07 -13.58 5.83
C LYS A 35 -7.04 -14.67 6.16
N VAL A 36 -7.43 -15.75 6.84
CA VAL A 36 -6.52 -16.85 7.20
C VAL A 36 -7.02 -18.21 6.73
N GLN A 37 -8.19 -18.26 6.08
CA GLN A 37 -8.79 -19.48 5.55
C GLN A 37 -8.04 -20.01 4.32
N ASP A 38 -7.61 -19.11 3.44
CA ASP A 38 -6.89 -19.47 2.22
C ASP A 38 -5.38 -19.51 2.47
N PRO A 39 -4.71 -20.68 2.39
CA PRO A 39 -3.28 -20.77 2.58
C PRO A 39 -2.46 -20.12 1.46
N GLU A 40 -3.03 -19.89 0.27
CA GLU A 40 -2.35 -19.24 -0.86
C GLU A 40 -2.33 -17.70 -0.71
N VAL A 41 -3.17 -17.15 0.17
CA VAL A 41 -3.25 -15.72 0.41
C VAL A 41 -2.74 -15.38 1.81
N LYS A 42 -1.81 -14.43 1.89
CA LYS A 42 -1.26 -13.94 3.17
C LYS A 42 -1.62 -12.48 3.37
N TYR A 43 -2.12 -12.18 4.57
CA TYR A 43 -2.45 -10.84 5.00
C TYR A 43 -1.58 -10.41 6.18
N TYR A 44 -1.04 -9.21 6.10
CA TYR A 44 -0.29 -8.56 7.17
C TYR A 44 -0.92 -7.20 7.43
N GLY A 45 -1.63 -7.09 8.54
CA GLY A 45 -2.38 -5.89 8.88
C GLY A 45 -2.12 -5.39 10.30
N THR A 46 -2.56 -4.17 10.55
CA THR A 46 -2.64 -3.57 11.89
C THR A 46 -4.09 -3.52 12.35
N ILE A 47 -4.33 -3.32 13.64
CA ILE A 47 -5.67 -3.05 14.16
C ILE A 47 -6.32 -1.77 13.61
N HIS A 48 -5.51 -0.91 12.98
CA HIS A 48 -5.99 0.30 12.32
C HIS A 48 -6.32 0.05 10.85
N GLY A 49 -6.54 -1.21 10.44
CA GLY A 49 -7.02 -1.61 9.11
C GLY A 49 -6.09 -1.31 7.93
N LYS A 50 -4.85 -0.85 8.18
CA LYS A 50 -3.78 -0.87 7.16
C LYS A 50 -3.35 -2.31 6.92
N GLU A 51 -3.17 -2.67 5.65
CA GLU A 51 -2.96 -4.05 5.23
C GLU A 51 -2.00 -4.18 4.05
N MET A 52 -1.23 -5.27 4.07
CA MET A 52 -0.52 -5.81 2.92
C MET A 52 -1.11 -7.20 2.62
N LYS A 53 -1.47 -7.43 1.35
CA LYS A 53 -2.00 -8.70 0.86
C LYS A 53 -1.07 -9.29 -0.20
N LEU A 54 -0.72 -10.56 -0.02
CA LEU A 54 0.05 -11.36 -0.96
C LEU A 54 -0.83 -12.50 -1.42
N GLY A 55 -1.19 -12.51 -2.70
CA GLY A 55 -1.94 -13.60 -3.33
C GLY A 55 -1.16 -14.20 -4.50
N PRO A 56 -1.70 -15.25 -5.14
CA PRO A 56 -1.02 -15.96 -6.22
C PRO A 56 -0.78 -15.10 -7.48
N LYS A 57 -1.61 -14.07 -7.70
CA LYS A 57 -1.55 -13.16 -8.86
C LYS A 57 -1.56 -11.68 -8.47
N GLU A 58 -1.44 -11.38 -7.18
CA GLU A 58 -1.58 -10.02 -6.67
C GLU A 58 -0.65 -9.72 -5.49
N LEU A 59 -0.16 -8.49 -5.47
CA LEU A 59 0.47 -7.88 -4.30
C LEU A 59 -0.17 -6.52 -4.09
N SER A 60 -0.67 -6.25 -2.89
CA SER A 60 -1.26 -4.94 -2.60
C SER A 60 -0.93 -4.43 -1.21
N PHE A 61 -0.92 -3.11 -1.12
CA PHE A 61 -0.81 -2.31 0.10
C PHE A 61 -2.00 -1.38 0.14
N SER A 62 -2.76 -1.37 1.23
CA SER A 62 -3.95 -0.54 1.34
C SER A 62 -4.14 0.01 2.76
N THR A 63 -4.87 1.12 2.85
CA THR A 63 -5.41 1.63 4.10
C THR A 63 -6.82 1.09 4.36
N VAL A 64 -7.41 1.53 5.47
CA VAL A 64 -8.84 1.38 5.76
C VAL A 64 -9.65 1.83 4.55
N GLU A 65 -10.72 1.08 4.24
CA GLU A 65 -11.72 1.40 3.21
C GLU A 65 -11.23 1.42 1.75
N ASN A 66 -10.02 0.97 1.43
CA ASN A 66 -9.50 0.91 0.05
C ASN A 66 -9.48 2.27 -0.70
N VAL A 67 -9.46 3.39 0.04
CA VAL A 67 -9.39 4.75 -0.53
C VAL A 67 -7.96 5.20 -0.89
N LEU A 68 -6.96 4.55 -0.30
CA LEU A 68 -5.54 4.73 -0.60
C LEU A 68 -4.89 3.36 -0.74
N TYR A 69 -4.35 3.07 -1.92
CA TYR A 69 -3.67 1.79 -2.18
C TYR A 69 -2.65 1.84 -3.31
N ILE A 70 -1.78 0.83 -3.28
CA ILE A 70 -0.96 0.39 -4.41
C ILE A 70 -1.31 -1.07 -4.66
N LYS A 71 -1.68 -1.41 -5.89
CA LYS A 71 -1.96 -2.79 -6.33
C LYS A 71 -1.07 -3.15 -7.50
N MET A 72 -0.56 -4.38 -7.47
CA MET A 72 0.20 -4.99 -8.55
C MET A 72 -0.48 -6.31 -8.87
N MET A 73 -0.92 -6.45 -10.12
CA MET A 73 -1.69 -7.58 -10.62
C MET A 73 -1.01 -8.12 -11.89
N ASP A 74 -0.91 -9.43 -12.02
CA ASP A 74 -0.26 -10.05 -13.19
C ASP A 74 -0.93 -9.65 -14.52
N GLU A 75 -2.25 -9.50 -14.52
CA GLU A 75 -3.06 -9.30 -15.73
C GLU A 75 -3.25 -7.82 -16.09
N THR A 76 -3.25 -6.92 -15.10
CA THR A 76 -3.57 -5.49 -15.30
C THR A 76 -2.43 -4.54 -14.93
N GLY A 77 -1.31 -5.05 -14.42
CA GLY A 77 -0.15 -4.24 -14.07
C GLY A 77 -0.27 -3.53 -12.71
N ILE A 78 0.14 -2.27 -12.65
CA ILE A 78 0.29 -1.49 -11.41
C ILE A 78 -0.75 -0.37 -11.37
N GLU A 79 -1.47 -0.27 -10.26
CA GLU A 79 -2.42 0.81 -9.97
C GLU A 79 -2.06 1.50 -8.66
N VAL A 80 -2.02 2.85 -8.68
CA VAL A 80 -1.85 3.70 -7.51
C VAL A 80 -3.05 4.62 -7.41
N MET A 81 -3.77 4.56 -6.30
CA MET A 81 -4.98 5.35 -6.07
C MET A 81 -4.90 6.10 -4.74
N SER A 82 -5.37 7.34 -4.73
CA SER A 82 -5.44 8.20 -3.55
C SER A 82 -6.52 9.26 -3.74
N ASP A 83 -7.34 9.49 -2.72
CA ASP A 83 -8.27 10.64 -2.65
C ASP A 83 -7.56 11.98 -2.36
N ASN A 84 -6.27 11.94 -2.03
CA ASN A 84 -5.40 13.09 -1.81
C ASN A 84 -4.24 13.10 -2.81
N ASP A 85 -3.35 14.08 -2.71
CA ASP A 85 -2.20 14.26 -3.61
C ASP A 85 -1.26 13.03 -3.66
N ILE A 86 -0.81 12.70 -4.88
CA ILE A 86 0.31 11.78 -5.12
C ILE A 86 1.53 12.63 -5.53
N HIS A 87 2.61 12.55 -4.75
CA HIS A 87 3.87 13.23 -5.06
C HIS A 87 4.96 12.24 -5.49
N ILE A 88 5.47 12.40 -6.71
CA ILE A 88 6.65 11.70 -7.21
C ILE A 88 7.81 12.69 -7.27
N LYS A 89 8.85 12.50 -6.46
CA LYS A 89 10.00 13.41 -6.35
C LYS A 89 11.30 12.67 -6.68
N THR A 90 12.13 13.29 -7.52
CA THR A 90 13.48 12.80 -7.88
C THR A 90 14.45 13.98 -7.90
N GLU A 91 15.68 13.73 -7.46
CA GLU A 91 16.76 14.73 -7.46
C GLU A 91 17.47 14.85 -8.81
N LYS A 92 17.26 13.88 -9.70
CA LYS A 92 17.89 13.85 -11.02
C LYS A 92 16.81 13.79 -12.09
N ASN A 93 16.77 12.70 -12.84
CA ASN A 93 15.87 12.53 -13.97
C ASN A 93 14.68 11.66 -13.58
N PHE A 94 13.51 11.98 -14.13
CA PHE A 94 12.35 11.11 -14.18
C PHE A 94 12.15 10.71 -15.65
N TYR A 95 12.00 9.41 -15.91
CA TYR A 95 11.79 8.87 -17.24
C TYR A 95 10.48 8.09 -17.26
N ALA A 96 9.66 8.32 -18.28
CA ALA A 96 8.48 7.55 -18.59
C ALA A 96 8.52 7.18 -20.07
N GLU A 97 8.50 5.89 -20.37
CA GLU A 97 8.52 5.33 -21.72
C GLU A 97 7.35 4.37 -21.86
N CYS A 98 6.53 4.59 -22.87
CA CYS A 98 5.30 3.85 -23.13
C CYS A 98 4.89 4.05 -24.59
N GLU A 99 4.13 3.11 -25.14
CA GLU A 99 3.55 3.26 -26.48
C GLU A 99 2.53 4.41 -26.53
N THR A 100 1.75 4.59 -25.46
CA THR A 100 0.77 5.68 -25.33
C THR A 100 0.81 6.22 -23.90
N MET A 101 0.85 7.54 -23.76
CA MET A 101 0.75 8.26 -22.50
C MET A 101 -0.57 9.03 -22.48
N GLU A 102 -1.39 8.78 -21.46
CA GLU A 102 -2.67 9.45 -21.24
C GLU A 102 -2.61 10.22 -19.91
N ILE A 103 -2.98 11.50 -19.94
CA ILE A 103 -3.02 12.37 -18.77
C ILE A 103 -4.35 13.12 -18.81
N GLU A 104 -5.21 12.85 -17.85
CA GLU A 104 -6.52 13.48 -17.71
C GLU A 104 -6.61 14.25 -16.39
N SER A 105 -7.27 15.40 -16.41
CA SER A 105 -7.53 16.22 -15.24
C SER A 105 -8.87 16.92 -15.40
N LYS A 106 -9.57 17.15 -14.28
CA LYS A 106 -10.88 17.84 -14.28
C LYS A 106 -10.76 19.36 -14.38
N ASP A 107 -9.64 19.91 -13.94
CA ASP A 107 -9.43 21.37 -13.86
C ASP A 107 -8.33 21.80 -14.84
N LYS A 108 -7.10 21.37 -14.58
CA LYS A 108 -5.94 21.76 -15.40
C LYS A 108 -4.79 20.76 -15.36
N ILE A 109 -3.93 20.83 -16.37
CA ILE A 109 -2.63 20.15 -16.44
C ILE A 109 -1.54 21.22 -16.52
N ILE A 110 -0.51 21.11 -15.68
CA ILE A 110 0.60 22.08 -15.62
C ILE A 110 1.93 21.36 -15.81
N LEU A 111 2.70 21.78 -16.82
CA LEU A 111 4.08 21.37 -17.06
C LEU A 111 4.96 22.63 -17.00
N ALA A 112 5.76 22.78 -15.95
CA ALA A 112 6.50 24.02 -15.72
C ALA A 112 7.96 23.77 -15.36
N THR A 113 8.82 24.67 -15.82
CA THR A 113 10.19 24.84 -15.37
C THR A 113 10.32 26.19 -14.66
N LYS A 114 11.55 26.59 -14.29
CA LYS A 114 11.79 27.92 -13.72
C LYS A 114 11.51 29.07 -14.70
N SER A 115 11.63 28.82 -16.00
CA SER A 115 11.56 29.87 -17.04
C SER A 115 10.44 29.65 -18.07
N SER A 116 9.95 28.43 -18.21
CA SER A 116 8.95 28.07 -19.24
C SER A 116 7.80 27.28 -18.65
N SER A 117 6.63 27.35 -19.30
CA SER A 117 5.43 26.61 -18.87
C SER A 117 4.50 26.25 -20.02
N LEU A 118 3.87 25.10 -19.91
CA LEU A 118 2.68 24.69 -20.65
C LEU A 118 1.54 24.46 -19.66
N ILE A 119 0.41 25.13 -19.86
CA ILE A 119 -0.80 24.98 -19.04
C ILE A 119 -1.96 24.62 -19.97
N VAL A 120 -2.68 23.56 -19.64
CA VAL A 120 -3.91 23.14 -20.32
C VAL A 120 -5.07 23.29 -19.35
N ASP A 121 -6.04 24.13 -19.70
CA ASP A 121 -7.32 24.33 -19.01
C ASP A 121 -8.46 24.42 -20.04
N GLU A 122 -9.28 25.48 -20.04
CA GLU A 122 -10.22 25.78 -21.13
C GLU A 122 -9.50 26.04 -22.46
N VAL A 123 -8.25 26.51 -22.40
CA VAL A 123 -7.37 26.74 -23.55
C VAL A 123 -5.96 26.23 -23.27
N VAL A 124 -5.08 26.29 -24.27
CA VAL A 124 -3.67 25.92 -24.13
C VAL A 124 -2.82 27.18 -24.06
N HIS A 125 -2.08 27.35 -22.95
CA HIS A 125 -1.12 28.43 -22.74
C HIS A 125 0.32 27.92 -22.84
N ILE A 126 1.16 28.62 -23.60
CA ILE A 126 2.58 28.31 -23.79
C ILE A 126 3.40 29.56 -23.53
N ASN A 127 4.30 29.51 -22.55
CA ASN A 127 5.25 30.58 -22.22
C ASN A 127 6.69 30.04 -22.27
N GLY A 128 7.58 30.77 -22.95
CA GLY A 128 8.99 30.44 -23.13
C GLY A 128 9.92 31.36 -22.35
#